data_AF-A0A667Y1T4-F1
#
_entry.id   AF-A0A667Y1T4-F1
#
_cell.length_a   1.000
_cell.length_b   1.000
_cell.length_c   1.000
_cell.angle_alpha   90.00
_cell.angle_beta   90.00
_cell.angle_gamma   90.00
#
_symmetry.space_group_name_H-M   'P 1'
#
loop_
_entity.id
_entity.type
_entity.pdbx_description
1 polymer ?
#
loop_
_entity_poly.entity_id
_entity_poly.type
_entity_poly.pdbx_seq_one_letter_code
_entity_poly.pdbx_strand_id
1 'polypeptide(L)'
;VLPFPRQVRVTQELKHTHAEQLSRLHMKHQTECDLLEDLRTFSQKKAAVERDYAQALQKLANQYLKREWPDSPSEEQADHRNMYCVWRAYLEGTVQVTQSRISACDNYKVQVADPAKTARLHKEQQLRKGSVF
;
A
#
# COMPACT_ATOMS: atom_id res chain seq x y z
N VAL A 1 -54.91 -19.81 -25.23
CA VAL A 1 -55.28 -18.62 -24.42
C VAL A 1 -54.12 -17.64 -24.50
N LEU A 2 -54.32 -16.46 -25.10
CA LEU A 2 -53.28 -15.42 -25.13
C LEU A 2 -53.12 -14.83 -23.71
N PRO A 3 -51.89 -14.57 -23.24
CA PRO A 3 -51.68 -14.00 -21.92
C PRO A 3 -52.32 -12.61 -21.83
N PHE A 4 -52.96 -12.31 -20.70
CA PHE A 4 -53.67 -11.04 -20.52
C PHE A 4 -52.69 -9.84 -20.63
N PRO A 5 -53.07 -8.72 -21.26
CA PRO A 5 -52.16 -7.58 -21.49
C PRO A 5 -51.49 -7.05 -20.22
N ARG A 6 -52.19 -7.07 -19.07
CA ARG A 6 -51.63 -6.68 -17.77
C ARG A 6 -50.52 -7.63 -17.30
N GLN A 7 -50.67 -8.93 -17.55
CA GLN A 7 -49.71 -9.96 -17.16
C GLN A 7 -48.42 -9.85 -17.98
N VAL A 8 -48.54 -9.49 -19.27
CA VAL A 8 -47.39 -9.23 -20.15
C VAL A 8 -46.57 -8.03 -19.64
N ARG A 9 -47.25 -6.95 -19.25
CA ARG A 9 -46.61 -5.74 -18.73
C ARG A 9 -45.83 -5.99 -17.44
N VAL A 10 -46.44 -6.66 -16.46
CA VAL A 10 -45.77 -7.03 -15.19
C VAL A 10 -44.54 -7.90 -15.47
N THR A 11 -44.64 -8.85 -16.39
CA THR A 11 -43.51 -9.72 -16.78
C THR A 11 -42.36 -8.92 -17.42
N GLN A 12 -42.67 -7.92 -18.24
CA GLN A 12 -41.67 -7.04 -18.85
C GLN A 12 -40.98 -6.15 -17.82
N GLU A 13 -41.76 -5.53 -16.92
CA GLU A 13 -41.23 -4.69 -15.82
C GLU A 13 -40.30 -5.50 -14.90
N LEU A 14 -40.67 -6.75 -14.58
CA LEU A 14 -39.82 -7.67 -13.80
C LEU A 14 -38.52 -8.00 -14.53
N LYS A 15 -38.58 -8.36 -15.82
CA LYS A 15 -37.39 -8.65 -16.63
C LYS A 15 -36.46 -7.44 -16.74
N HIS A 16 -37.03 -6.25 -16.89
CA HIS A 16 -36.28 -5.01 -16.93
C HIS A 16 -35.57 -4.75 -15.60
N THR A 17 -36.30 -4.84 -14.49
CA THR A 17 -35.73 -4.69 -13.14
C THR A 17 -34.60 -5.69 -12.88
N HIS A 18 -34.79 -6.95 -13.27
CA HIS A 18 -33.77 -7.99 -13.14
C HIS A 18 -32.50 -7.66 -13.93
N ALA A 19 -32.64 -7.19 -15.18
CA ALA A 19 -31.51 -6.78 -16.01
C ALA A 19 -30.74 -5.59 -15.39
N GLU A 20 -31.45 -4.60 -14.83
CA GLU A 20 -30.83 -3.48 -14.13
C GLU A 20 -30.07 -3.92 -12.88
N GLN A 21 -30.66 -4.80 -12.06
CA GLN A 21 -30.00 -5.34 -10.86
C GLN A 21 -28.72 -6.08 -11.22
N LEU A 22 -28.75 -6.92 -12.27
CA LEU A 22 -27.59 -7.64 -12.76
C LEU A 22 -26.51 -6.69 -13.30
N SER A 23 -26.90 -5.64 -14.02
CA SER A 23 -25.97 -4.60 -14.50
C SER A 23 -25.29 -3.87 -13.35
N ARG A 24 -26.05 -3.46 -12.33
CA ARG A 24 -25.50 -2.81 -11.12
C ARG A 24 -24.55 -3.72 -10.37
N LEU A 25 -24.87 -5.01 -10.26
CA LEU A 25 -24.01 -6.00 -9.62
C LEU A 25 -22.69 -6.17 -10.38
N HIS A 26 -22.73 -6.28 -11.71
CA HIS A 26 -21.53 -6.32 -12.54
C HIS A 26 -20.67 -5.07 -12.40
N MET A 27 -21.29 -3.88 -12.40
CA MET A 27 -20.56 -2.62 -12.22
C MET A 27 -19.87 -2.57 -10.85
N LYS A 28 -20.60 -2.91 -9.77
CA LYS A 28 -20.02 -2.97 -8.42
C LYS A 28 -18.84 -3.93 -8.35
N HIS A 29 -18.99 -5.12 -8.95
CA HIS A 29 -17.93 -6.11 -9.02
C HIS A 29 -16.69 -5.56 -9.71
N GLN A 30 -16.85 -4.95 -10.88
CA GLN A 30 -15.74 -4.37 -11.63
C GLN A 30 -15.02 -3.28 -10.82
N THR A 31 -15.78 -2.35 -10.22
CA THR A 31 -15.23 -1.29 -9.36
C THR A 31 -14.42 -1.86 -8.19
N GLU A 32 -14.89 -2.92 -7.53
CA GLU A 32 -14.16 -3.56 -6.44
C GLU A 32 -12.86 -4.23 -6.92
N CYS A 33 -12.87 -4.83 -8.12
CA CYS A 33 -11.67 -5.41 -8.72
C CYS A 33 -10.64 -4.35 -9.11
N ASP A 34 -11.09 -3.23 -9.68
CA ASP A 34 -10.25 -2.09 -10.03
C ASP A 34 -9.62 -1.48 -8.76
N LEU A 35 -10.40 -1.30 -7.69
CA LEU A 35 -9.90 -0.82 -6.40
C LEU A 35 -8.81 -1.72 -5.81
N LEU A 36 -8.93 -3.05 -5.94
CA LEU A 36 -7.91 -3.97 -5.47
C LEU A 36 -6.61 -3.84 -6.28
N GLU A 37 -6.69 -3.56 -7.58
CA GLU A 37 -5.53 -3.31 -8.42
C GLU A 37 -4.88 -1.96 -8.12
N ASP A 38 -5.69 -0.93 -7.85
CA ASP A 38 -5.22 0.38 -7.41
C ASP A 38 -4.51 0.27 -6.06
N LEU A 39 -5.07 -0.45 -5.09
CA LEU A 39 -4.45 -0.70 -3.79
C LEU A 39 -3.10 -1.42 -3.94
N ARG A 40 -3.05 -2.43 -4.82
CA ARG A 40 -1.81 -3.16 -5.15
C ARG A 40 -0.76 -2.22 -5.72
N THR A 41 -1.14 -1.39 -6.69
CA THR A 41 -0.23 -0.47 -7.37
C THR A 41 0.25 0.65 -6.44
N PHE A 42 -0.67 1.24 -5.68
CA PHE A 42 -0.39 2.27 -4.70
C PHE A 42 0.60 1.77 -3.63
N SER A 43 0.34 0.60 -3.05
CA SER A 43 1.22 0.02 -2.02
C SER A 43 2.64 -0.25 -2.55
N GLN A 44 2.78 -0.71 -3.79
CA GLN A 44 4.09 -0.90 -4.44
C GLN A 44 4.82 0.42 -4.65
N LYS A 45 4.13 1.44 -5.17
CA LYS A 45 4.73 2.78 -5.37
C LYS A 45 5.13 3.41 -4.04
N LYS A 46 4.28 3.32 -3.01
CA LYS A 46 4.58 3.79 -1.66
C LYS A 46 5.81 3.10 -1.09
N ALA A 47 5.89 1.77 -1.17
CA ALA A 47 7.04 1.02 -0.69
C ALA A 47 8.34 1.37 -1.41
N ALA A 48 8.30 1.72 -2.70
CA ALA A 48 9.47 2.20 -3.43
C ALA A 48 9.92 3.57 -2.91
N VAL A 49 9.01 4.54 -2.81
CA VAL A 49 9.32 5.90 -2.32
C VAL A 49 9.87 5.88 -0.89
N GLU A 50 9.25 5.11 0.01
CA GLU A 50 9.69 4.98 1.39
C GLU A 50 11.07 4.31 1.49
N ARG A 51 11.36 3.32 0.63
CA ARG A 51 12.67 2.67 0.56
C ARG A 51 13.74 3.65 0.11
N ASP A 52 13.50 4.40 -0.96
CA ASP A 52 14.45 5.37 -1.50
C ASP A 52 14.76 6.46 -0.46
N TYR A 53 13.72 6.96 0.21
CA TYR A 53 13.88 7.93 1.30
C TYR A 53 14.70 7.36 2.46
N ALA A 54 14.37 6.15 2.93
CA ALA A 54 15.09 5.52 4.02
C ALA A 54 16.56 5.23 3.66
N GLN A 55 16.84 4.79 2.43
CA GLN A 55 18.20 4.56 1.94
C GLN A 55 19.01 5.87 1.85
N ALA A 56 18.41 6.95 1.34
CA ALA A 56 19.06 8.25 1.28
C ALA A 56 19.40 8.79 2.68
N LEU A 57 18.47 8.67 3.62
CA LEU A 57 18.67 9.09 5.01
C LEU A 57 19.73 8.22 5.71
N GLN A 58 19.70 6.91 5.50
CA GLN A 58 20.71 5.99 6.06
C GLN A 58 22.11 6.30 5.52
N LYS A 59 22.23 6.59 4.22
CA LYS A 59 23.50 6.98 3.59
C LYS A 59 24.03 8.28 4.20
N LEU A 60 23.15 9.27 4.39
CA LEU A 60 23.53 10.54 5.01
C LEU A 60 24.03 10.33 6.45
N ALA A 61 23.29 9.57 7.27
CA ALA A 61 23.69 9.29 8.64
C ALA A 61 25.04 8.57 8.71
N ASN A 62 25.25 7.56 7.87
CA ASN A 62 26.53 6.85 7.77
C ASN A 62 27.68 7.74 7.29
N GLN A 63 27.41 8.70 6.40
CA GLN A 63 28.43 9.63 5.94
C GLN A 63 28.96 10.49 7.11
N TYR A 64 28.06 10.98 7.97
CA TYR A 64 28.45 11.77 9.14
C TYR A 64 29.08 10.94 10.26
N LEU A 65 28.70 9.67 10.41
CA LEU A 65 29.33 8.75 11.36
C LEU A 65 30.77 8.41 11.00
N LYS A 66 31.10 8.38 9.71
CA LYS A 66 32.46 8.11 9.21
C LYS A 66 33.34 9.36 9.16
N ARG A 67 32.77 10.55 9.36
CA ARG A 67 33.52 11.80 9.29
C ARG A 67 34.33 11.99 10.57
N GLU A 68 35.64 12.06 10.43
CA GLU A 68 36.51 12.53 11.52
C GLU A 68 36.39 14.04 11.66
N TRP A 69 36.28 14.51 12.91
CA TRP A 69 36.18 15.91 13.25
C TRP A 69 37.49 16.36 13.89
N PRO A 70 38.06 17.52 13.50
CA PRO A 70 39.31 17.99 14.07
C PRO A 70 39.15 18.25 15.58
N ASP A 71 40.13 17.80 16.38
CA ASP A 71 40.17 18.00 17.83
C ASP A 71 40.19 19.51 18.16
N SER A 72 39.23 19.99 18.94
CA SER A 72 39.23 21.36 19.46
C SER A 72 40.14 21.48 20.70
N PRO A 73 40.93 22.57 20.85
CA PRO A 73 41.89 22.69 21.95
C PRO A 73 41.26 23.25 23.24
N SER A 74 41.33 22.44 24.31
CA SER A 74 41.29 22.73 25.76
C SER A 74 40.03 23.34 26.41
N GLU A 75 39.71 22.83 27.61
CA GLU A 75 38.61 23.16 28.57
C GLU A 75 37.17 23.04 28.07
N GLU A 76 36.84 23.45 26.85
CA GLU A 76 35.52 23.17 26.23
C GLU A 76 35.37 21.69 25.82
N GLN A 77 36.44 20.91 25.96
CA GLN A 77 36.57 19.53 25.49
C GLN A 77 35.59 18.55 26.15
N ALA A 78 35.17 18.81 27.40
CA ALA A 78 34.18 17.97 28.09
C ALA A 78 32.75 18.16 27.53
N ASP A 79 32.34 19.41 27.32
CA ASP A 79 31.04 19.75 26.73
C ASP A 79 30.97 19.39 25.24
N HIS A 80 32.05 19.63 24.49
CA HIS A 80 32.16 19.18 23.09
C HIS A 80 32.12 17.66 22.97
N ARG A 81 32.75 16.93 23.90
CA ARG A 81 32.68 15.46 23.95
C ARG A 81 31.26 14.98 24.25
N ASN A 82 30.54 15.65 25.16
CA ASN A 82 29.15 15.33 25.45
C ASN A 82 28.24 15.58 24.24
N MET A 83 28.36 16.75 23.59
CA MET A 83 27.58 17.08 22.39
C MET A 83 27.88 16.15 21.22
N TYR A 84 29.15 15.76 21.03
CA TYR A 84 29.54 14.77 20.04
C TYR A 84 28.95 13.38 20.34
N CYS A 85 28.97 12.92 21.59
CA CYS A 85 28.33 11.67 22.00
C CYS A 85 26.82 11.69 21.71
N VAL A 86 26.13 12.79 22.02
CA VAL A 86 24.69 12.95 21.72
C VAL A 86 24.43 12.92 20.22
N TRP A 87 25.22 13.66 19.44
CA TRP A 87 25.11 13.67 17.98
C TRP A 87 25.36 12.29 17.36
N ARG A 88 26.39 11.59 17.84
CA ARG A 88 26.71 10.23 17.41
C ARG A 88 25.57 9.26 17.71
N ALA A 89 25.03 9.29 18.94
CA ALA A 89 23.89 8.46 19.32
C ALA A 89 22.64 8.76 18.47
N TYR A 90 22.40 10.02 18.13
CA TYR A 90 21.32 10.42 17.21
C TYR A 90 21.51 9.81 15.80
N LEU A 91 22.72 9.86 15.26
CA LEU A 91 23.02 9.28 13.95
C LEU A 91 22.91 7.75 13.95
N GLU A 92 23.41 7.09 15.00
CA GLU A 92 23.27 5.63 15.19
C GLU A 92 21.79 5.23 15.28
N GLY A 93 21.00 5.97 16.06
CA GLY A 93 19.55 5.80 16.12
C GLY A 93 18.87 6.02 14.77
N THR A 94 19.33 7.00 13.98
CA THR A 94 18.82 7.24 12.63
C THR A 94 19.12 6.07 11.69
N VAL A 95 20.32 5.47 11.76
CA VAL A 95 20.67 4.26 11.02
C VAL A 95 19.76 3.08 11.39
N GLN A 96 19.49 2.89 12.69
CA GLN A 96 18.60 1.84 13.16
C GLN A 96 17.16 2.03 12.66
N VAL A 97 16.62 3.24 12.77
CA VAL A 97 15.25 3.57 12.31
C VAL A 97 15.13 3.39 10.80
N THR A 98 16.10 3.88 10.02
CA THR A 98 16.09 3.73 8.56
C THR A 98 16.20 2.26 8.14
N GLN A 99 17.01 1.45 8.83
CA GLN A 99 17.09 0.01 8.58
C GLN A 99 15.75 -0.68 8.82
N SER A 100 15.07 -0.36 9.93
CA SER A 100 13.74 -0.89 10.24
C SER A 100 12.72 -0.51 9.16
N ARG A 101 12.74 0.74 8.67
CA ARG A 101 11.88 1.21 7.57
C ARG A 101 12.12 0.45 6.28
N ILE A 102 13.38 0.21 5.89
CA ILE A 102 13.72 -0.58 4.68
C ILE A 102 13.14 -1.99 4.80
N SER A 103 13.36 -2.66 5.94
CA SER A 103 12.78 -4.00 6.18
C SER A 103 11.25 -3.99 6.13
N ALA A 104 10.60 -2.95 6.65
CA ALA A 104 9.14 -2.81 6.54
C ALA A 104 8.70 -2.64 5.08
N CYS A 105 9.43 -1.87 4.26
CA CYS A 105 9.15 -1.69 2.83
C CYS A 105 9.23 -3.00 2.04
N ASP A 106 10.13 -3.91 2.41
CA ASP A 106 10.22 -5.23 1.78
C ASP A 106 9.01 -6.12 2.11
N ASN A 107 8.37 -5.89 3.25
CA ASN A 107 7.18 -6.62 3.68
C ASN A 107 5.88 -6.13 3.04
N TYR A 108 5.83 -4.92 2.47
CA TYR A 108 4.61 -4.39 1.83
C TYR A 108 4.09 -5.29 0.71
N LYS A 109 4.98 -5.95 -0.02
CA LYS A 109 4.58 -6.91 -1.07
C LYS A 109 3.77 -8.05 -0.48
N VAL A 110 4.30 -8.68 0.58
CA VAL A 110 3.70 -9.86 1.23
C VAL A 110 2.44 -9.48 2.00
N GLN A 111 2.41 -8.33 2.67
CA GLN A 111 1.31 -7.94 3.54
C GLN A 111 0.17 -7.21 2.81
N VAL A 112 0.43 -6.61 1.64
CA VAL A 112 -0.56 -5.77 0.95
C VAL A 112 -0.73 -6.17 -0.51
N ALA A 113 0.35 -6.15 -1.31
CA ALA A 113 0.24 -6.32 -2.76
C ALA A 113 -0.23 -7.74 -3.17
N ASP A 114 0.37 -8.77 -2.59
CA ASP A 114 0.03 -10.16 -2.89
C ASP A 114 -1.37 -10.54 -2.37
N PRO A 115 -1.79 -10.14 -1.14
CA PRO A 115 -3.18 -10.29 -0.69
C PRO A 115 -4.19 -9.56 -1.58
N ALA A 116 -3.92 -8.32 -1.99
CA ALA A 116 -4.81 -7.57 -2.89
C ALA A 116 -4.99 -8.28 -4.24
N LYS A 117 -3.88 -8.76 -4.83
CA LYS A 117 -3.90 -9.57 -6.05
C LYS A 117 -4.72 -10.85 -5.88
N THR A 118 -4.51 -11.57 -4.78
CA THR A 118 -5.22 -12.82 -4.48
C THR A 118 -6.71 -12.60 -4.28
N ALA A 119 -7.09 -11.55 -3.54
CA ALA A 119 -8.48 -11.16 -3.34
C ALA A 119 -9.18 -10.81 -4.66
N ARG A 120 -8.47 -10.12 -5.58
CA ARG A 120 -9.01 -9.79 -6.91
C ARG A 120 -9.25 -11.05 -7.74
N LEU A 121 -8.27 -11.94 -7.82
CA LEU A 121 -8.40 -13.22 -8.52
C LEU A 121 -9.54 -14.06 -7.96
N HIS A 122 -9.70 -14.10 -6.64
CA HIS A 122 -10.81 -14.79 -6.00
C HIS A 122 -12.16 -14.17 -6.41
N LYS A 123 -12.27 -12.84 -6.40
CA LYS A 123 -13.47 -12.13 -6.86
C LYS A 123 -13.78 -12.45 -8.31
N GLU A 124 -12.82 -12.34 -9.22
CA GLU A 124 -12.99 -12.65 -10.65
C GLU A 124 -13.52 -14.08 -10.86
N GLN A 125 -13.05 -15.04 -10.06
CA GLN A 125 -13.56 -16.42 -10.07
C GLN A 125 -15.00 -16.54 -9.58
N GLN A 126 -15.40 -15.77 -8.56
CA GLN A 126 -16.79 -15.77 -8.06
C GLN A 126 -17.76 -15.19 -9.08
N LEU A 127 -17.37 -14.16 -9.83
CA LEU A 127 -18.21 -13.61 -10.89
C LEU A 127 -18.53 -14.68 -11.94
N ARG A 128 -17.52 -15.43 -12.38
CA ARG A 128 -17.71 -16.52 -13.34
C ARG A 128 -18.69 -17.59 -12.87
N LYS A 129 -18.79 -17.83 -11.56
CA LYS A 129 -19.77 -18.76 -10.96
C LYS A 129 -21.16 -18.13 -10.86
N GLY A 130 -21.24 -16.83 -10.55
CA GLY A 130 -22.49 -16.09 -10.45
C GLY A 130 -23.17 -15.80 -11.80
N SER A 131 -22.40 -15.72 -12.89
CA SER A 131 -22.93 -15.57 -14.26
C SER A 131 -23.57 -16.83 -14.84
N VAL A 132 -23.64 -17.93 -14.08
CA VAL A 132 -24.21 -19.23 -14.51
C VAL A 132 -25.67 -19.42 -14.03
N PHE A 133 -26.24 -18.44 -13.32
CA PHE A 133 -27.62 -18.47 -12.84
C PHE A 133 -28.51 -17.49 -13.61
#